data_AF-A0A967T4V3-F1
#
_entry.id   AF-A0A967T4V3-F1
#
_cell.length_a   1.000
_cell.length_b   1.000
_cell.length_c   1.000
_cell.angle_alpha   90.00
_cell.angle_beta   90.00
_cell.angle_gamma   90.00
#
_symmetry.space_group_name_H-M   'P 1'
#
loop_
_entity.id
_entity.type
_entity.pdbx_description
1 polymer ?
#
loop_
_entity_poly.entity_id
_entity_poly.type
_entity_poly.pdbx_seq_one_letter_code
_entity_poly.pdbx_strand_id
1 'polypeptide(L)' 'LSPCDMCSGAILLYKIPRVVVGENRTFQGPEDYLRSRGVELEIVDSGECYEMMQDFIRDNRALWDEDIGE' A
#
# COMPACT_ATOMS: atom_id res chain seq x y z
N LEU A 1 -2.13 4.25 -0.27
CA LEU A 1 -1.43 3.24 0.52
C LEU A 1 -0.93 2.10 -0.35
N SER A 2 0.39 1.87 -0.33
CA SER A 2 1.03 0.72 -0.95
C SER A 2 0.51 -0.59 -0.33
N PRO A 3 0.36 -1.68 -1.11
CA PRO A 3 -0.07 -2.97 -0.55
C PRO A 3 0.98 -3.56 0.38
N CYS A 4 0.57 -4.09 1.55
CA CYS A 4 1.43 -4.92 2.42
C CYS A 4 1.72 -6.29 1.80
N ASP A 5 2.48 -7.15 2.49
CA ASP A 5 2.80 -8.50 2.00
C ASP A 5 1.57 -9.35 1.71
N MET A 6 0.55 -9.30 2.57
CA MET A 6 -0.70 -10.05 2.37
C MET A 6 -1.42 -9.60 1.09
N CYS A 7 -1.64 -8.29 0.94
CA CYS A 7 -2.30 -7.72 -0.24
C CYS A 7 -1.49 -7.98 -1.52
N SER A 8 -0.16 -7.87 -1.45
CA SER A 8 0.75 -8.20 -2.54
C SER A 8 0.68 -9.67 -2.94
N GLY A 9 0.60 -10.58 -1.95
CA GLY A 9 0.37 -11.99 -2.18
C GLY A 9 -0.95 -12.27 -2.91
N ALA A 10 -2.02 -11.57 -2.53
CA ALA A 10 -3.32 -11.68 -3.21
C ALA A 10 -3.26 -11.19 -4.66
N ILE A 11 -2.60 -10.06 -4.92
CA ILE A 11 -2.37 -9.52 -6.27
C ILE A 11 -1.69 -10.56 -7.16
N LEU A 12 -0.63 -11.21 -6.66
CA LEU A 12 0.10 -12.25 -7.38
C LEU A 12 -0.72 -13.52 -7.58
N LEU A 13 -1.45 -13.96 -6.54
CA LEU A 13 -2.27 -15.17 -6.57
C LEU A 13 -3.35 -15.07 -7.67
N TYR A 14 -4.03 -13.93 -7.74
CA TYR A 14 -5.09 -13.68 -8.73
C TYR A 14 -4.58 -13.19 -10.07
N LYS A 15 -3.25 -13.01 -10.22
CA LYS A 15 -2.61 -12.55 -11.45
C LYS A 15 -3.16 -11.20 -11.91
N ILE A 16 -3.38 -10.28 -10.97
CA ILE A 16 -3.79 -8.92 -11.28
C ILE A 16 -2.61 -8.24 -12.00
N PRO A 17 -2.77 -7.80 -13.26
CA PRO A 17 -1.63 -7.39 -14.08
C PRO A 17 -1.19 -5.95 -13.79
N ARG A 18 -2.09 -5.09 -13.30
CA ARG A 18 -1.83 -3.68 -13.02
C ARG A 18 -2.48 -3.25 -11.72
N VAL A 19 -1.74 -2.48 -10.92
CA VAL A 19 -2.18 -1.93 -9.64
C VAL A 19 -1.85 -0.45 -9.63
N VAL A 20 -2.86 0.37 -9.36
CA VAL A 20 -2.71 1.83 -9.16
C VAL A 20 -2.73 2.09 -7.66
N VAL A 21 -1.64 2.66 -7.15
CA VAL A 21 -1.42 2.94 -5.73
C VAL A 21 -1.61 4.44 -5.50
N GLY A 22 -2.53 4.79 -4.60
CA GLY A 22 -2.82 6.19 -4.28
C GLY A 22 -1.60 6.97 -3.78
N GLU A 23 -0.87 6.41 -2.83
CA GLU A 23 0.40 6.93 -2.30
C GLU A 23 1.14 5.80 -1.58
N ASN A 24 2.45 5.96 -1.37
CA ASN A 24 3.31 5.01 -0.66
C ASN A 24 4.22 5.69 0.38
N ARG A 25 3.99 6.97 0.67
CA ARG A 25 4.79 7.76 1.61
C ARG A 25 4.52 7.34 3.05
N THR A 26 3.27 7.01 3.35
CA THR A 26 2.82 6.59 4.68
C THR A 26 3.33 5.19 5.02
N PHE A 27 3.21 4.28 4.06
CA PHE A 27 3.62 2.90 4.18
C PHE A 27 4.00 2.39 2.80
N GLN A 28 5.16 1.75 2.71
CA GLN A 28 5.67 1.14 1.49
C GLN A 28 5.87 -0.35 1.73
N GLY A 29 5.01 -1.16 1.13
CA GLY A 29 5.14 -2.61 1.15
C GLY A 29 6.10 -3.12 0.06
N PRO A 30 6.03 -4.40 -0.33
CA PRO A 30 6.98 -5.03 -1.24
C PRO A 30 6.71 -4.69 -2.72
N GLU A 31 6.68 -3.41 -3.07
CA GLU A 31 6.40 -2.94 -4.43
C GLU A 31 7.38 -3.51 -5.46
N ASP A 32 8.67 -3.56 -5.12
CA ASP A 32 9.71 -4.07 -6.04
C ASP A 32 9.54 -5.57 -6.30
N TYR A 33 9.03 -6.31 -5.32
CA TYR A 33 8.71 -7.72 -5.53
C TYR A 33 7.56 -7.86 -6.51
N LEU A 34 6.48 -7.08 -6.37
CA LEU A 34 5.38 -7.05 -7.34
C LEU A 34 5.87 -6.69 -8.75
N ARG A 35 6.69 -5.64 -8.90
CA ARG A 35 7.30 -5.24 -10.18
C ARG A 35 8.15 -6.37 -10.77
N SER A 36 8.99 -7.02 -9.96
CA SER A 36 9.84 -8.13 -10.40
C SER A 36 9.05 -9.35 -10.89
N ARG A 37 7.80 -9.48 -10.43
CA ARG A 37 6.86 -10.55 -10.81
C ARG A 37 5.97 -10.15 -11.97
N GLY A 38 6.24 -9.02 -12.61
CA GLY A 38 5.59 -8.56 -13.84
C GLY A 38 4.28 -7.79 -13.61
N VAL A 39 4.00 -7.35 -12.38
CA VAL A 39 2.87 -6.47 -12.09
C VAL A 39 3.26 -5.03 -12.42
N GLU A 40 2.45 -4.36 -13.24
CA GLU A 40 2.58 -2.93 -13.50
C GLU A 40 2.08 -2.15 -12.28
N LEU A 41 2.98 -1.41 -11.63
CA LEU A 41 2.67 -0.57 -10.47
C LEU A 41 2.80 0.90 -10.83
N GLU A 42 1.68 1.61 -10.77
CA GLU A 42 1.62 3.06 -10.94
C GLU A 42 1.33 3.72 -9.60
N ILE A 43 2.21 4.62 -9.16
CA ILE A 43 2.01 5.42 -7.95
C ILE A 43 1.59 6.82 -8.39
N VAL A 44 0.38 7.22 -8.05
CA VAL A 44 -0.16 8.53 -8.46
C VAL A 44 0.22 9.67 -7.50
N ASP A 45 0.83 9.33 -6.37
CA ASP A 45 1.26 10.26 -5.30
C ASP A 45 0.17 11.27 -4.90
N SER A 46 -1.05 10.76 -4.70
CA SER A 46 -2.22 11.55 -4.32
C SER A 46 -2.01 12.23 -2.96
N GLY A 47 -2.10 13.56 -2.95
CA GLY A 47 -2.08 14.37 -1.73
C GLY A 47 -3.26 14.04 -0.81
N GLU A 48 -4.46 13.89 -1.37
CA GLU A 48 -5.67 13.54 -0.61
C GLU A 48 -5.53 12.21 0.12
N CYS A 49 -5.00 11.17 -0.55
CA CYS A 49 -4.77 9.88 0.08
C CYS A 49 -3.73 9.98 1.21
N TYR A 50 -2.69 10.78 1.03
CA TYR A 50 -1.65 10.95 2.04
C TYR A 50 -2.20 11.69 3.27
N GLU A 51 -2.85 12.83 3.07
CA GLU A 51 -3.45 13.62 4.15
C GLU A 51 -4.45 12.79 4.96
N MET A 52 -5.33 12.04 4.28
CA MET A 52 -6.29 11.14 4.93
C MET A 52 -5.62 10.09 5.84
N MET A 53 -4.53 9.48 5.36
CA MET A 53 -3.80 8.49 6.15
C MET A 53 -3.06 9.13 7.33
N GLN A 54 -2.45 10.30 7.13
CA GLN A 54 -1.77 11.03 8.21
C GLN A 54 -2.77 11.45 9.31
N ASP A 55 -3.95 11.93 8.94
CA ASP A 55 -5.01 12.29 9.87
C ASP A 55 -5.48 11.06 10.68
N PHE A 56 -5.74 9.94 10.00
CA PHE A 56 -6.16 8.71 10.66
C PHE A 56 -5.12 8.20 11.65
N ILE A 57 -3.83 8.14 11.26
CA ILE A 57 -2.75 7.64 12.11
C ILE A 57 -2.52 8.54 13.32
N ARG A 58 -2.59 9.87 13.13
CA ARG A 58 -2.49 10.83 14.23
C ARG A 58 -3.58 10.56 15.29
N ASP A 59 -4.80 10.32 14.84
CA ASP A 59 -5.95 10.21 15.72
C ASP A 59 -6.17 8.77 16.26
N ASN A 60 -5.59 7.75 15.61
CA ASN A 60 -5.85 6.33 15.88
C ASN A 60 -4.59 5.44 15.82
N ARG A 61 -3.45 5.92 16.34
CA ARG A 61 -2.14 5.23 16.22
C ARG A 61 -2.16 3.73 16.57
N ALA A 62 -2.78 3.35 17.68
CA ALA A 62 -2.82 1.94 18.11
C ALA A 62 -3.60 1.03 17.13
N LEU A 63 -4.65 1.55 16.48
CA LEU A 63 -5.39 0.80 15.46
C LEU A 63 -4.58 0.67 14.16
N TRP A 64 -3.83 1.71 13.81
CA TRP A 64 -2.90 1.62 12.68
C TRP A 64 -1.83 0.57 12.93
N ASP A 65 -1.21 0.57 14.11
CA ASP A 65 -0.19 -0.42 14.48
C ASP A 65 -0.79 -1.85 14.45
N GLU A 66 -2.02 -2.05 14.96
CA GLU A 66 -2.73 -3.33 14.84
C GLU A 66 -2.93 -3.77 13.38
N ASP A 67 -3.32 -2.85 12.47
CA ASP A 67 -3.57 -3.15 11.05
C ASP A 67 -2.30 -3.60 10.31
N ILE A 68 -1.15 -3.01 10.65
CA ILE A 68 0.15 -3.38 10.07
C ILE A 68 0.92 -4.44 10.87
N GLY A 69 0.40 -4.84 12.04
CA GLY A 69 0.99 -5.87 12.90
C GLY A 69 2.19 -5.41 13.75
N GLU A 70 2.22 -4.15 14.18
CA GLU A 70 3.21 -3.55 15.11
C GLU A 70 2.71 -3.46 16.56
#